data_AF-A0A8T4D8W4-F1
#
_entry.id   AF-A0A8T4D8W4-F1
#
_cell.length_a   1.000
_cell.length_b   1.000
_cell.length_c   1.000
_cell.angle_alpha   90.00
_cell.angle_beta   90.00
_cell.angle_gamma   90.00
#
_symmetry.space_group_name_H-M   'P 1'
#
loop_
_entity.id
_entity.type
_entity.pdbx_description
1 polymer ?
#
loop_
_entity_poly.entity_id
_entity_poly.type
_entity_poly.pdbx_seq_one_letter_code
_entity_poly.pdbx_strand_id
1 'polypeptide(L)'
;MAAGMTGPFKLTCATGIILTGVLLLLLVCGCIAPDSESDNAAKNNPTTTTTPALTTTPTTAKAVPDTIKVIKFEPARPCRSCTLLGNYAKETIEVYFPEEYAAGKITYETVNYQDPKNEDLVWEYGVTGSSLFITIVRNGKEEIHVANDMWGYIGDKEEYMTVFKAKLDALLAGEGDV
;
A
#
# COMPACT_ATOMS: atom_id res chain seq x y z
N MET A 1 -9.96 51.94 34.46
CA MET A 1 -10.56 51.29 35.65
C MET A 1 -11.03 49.91 35.22
N ALA A 2 -10.78 48.89 36.07
CA ALA A 2 -11.07 47.45 35.92
C ALA A 2 -10.28 46.74 34.78
N ALA A 3 -9.25 45.91 34.97
CA ALA A 3 -8.86 44.87 35.94
C ALA A 3 -9.38 43.45 35.64
N GLY A 4 -8.44 42.53 35.36
CA GLY A 4 -8.46 41.08 35.65
C GLY A 4 -9.22 40.19 34.66
N MET A 5 -8.86 38.95 34.38
CA MET A 5 -7.89 38.03 34.98
C MET A 5 -7.43 36.99 33.94
N THR A 6 -6.13 36.74 33.90
CA THR A 6 -5.50 35.55 33.32
C THR A 6 -5.53 34.40 34.33
N GLY A 7 -5.83 33.18 33.89
CA GLY A 7 -5.65 31.96 34.68
C GLY A 7 -5.56 30.71 33.79
N PRO A 8 -4.57 29.80 34.00
CA PRO A 8 -4.34 28.64 33.15
C PRO A 8 -5.07 27.39 33.65
N PHE A 9 -5.80 26.69 32.78
CA PHE A 9 -6.31 25.35 33.09
C PHE A 9 -5.25 24.30 32.74
N LYS A 10 -4.51 23.86 33.77
CA LYS A 10 -3.76 22.60 33.74
C LYS A 10 -4.69 21.48 34.19
N LEU A 11 -4.95 20.51 33.32
CA LEU A 11 -5.62 19.26 33.67
C LEU A 11 -4.55 18.16 33.78
N THR A 12 -4.40 17.62 34.98
CA THR A 12 -3.31 16.70 35.36
C THR A 12 -3.88 15.29 35.55
N CYS A 13 -3.12 14.31 35.06
CA CYS A 13 -2.95 12.92 35.53
C CYS A 13 -4.14 12.12 36.09
N ALA A 14 -4.43 11.00 35.44
CA ALA A 14 -4.90 9.79 36.11
C ALA A 14 -4.14 8.57 35.55
N THR A 15 -3.02 8.23 36.18
CA THR A 15 -2.38 6.91 36.07
C THR A 15 -3.07 5.95 37.01
N GLY A 16 -3.80 4.96 36.46
CA GLY A 16 -4.42 3.88 37.20
C GLY A 16 -3.65 2.56 36.98
N ILE A 17 -2.87 2.19 37.99
CA ILE A 17 -2.19 0.91 38.14
C ILE A 17 -3.23 -0.16 38.47
N ILE A 18 -3.33 -1.25 37.71
CA ILE A 18 -3.86 -2.53 38.23
C ILE A 18 -2.84 -3.63 37.95
N LEU A 19 -2.21 -4.04 39.04
CA LEU A 19 -1.31 -5.17 39.21
C LEU A 19 -2.04 -6.51 38.98
N THR A 20 -1.34 -7.42 38.31
CA THR A 20 -1.22 -8.86 38.60
C THR A 20 -2.48 -9.73 38.65
N GLY A 21 -2.67 -10.53 37.60
CA GLY A 21 -3.45 -11.77 37.61
C GLY A 21 -2.58 -12.91 37.11
N VAL A 22 -1.88 -13.55 38.03
CA VAL A 22 -0.94 -14.66 37.84
C VAL A 22 -1.73 -15.97 37.68
N LEU A 23 -1.15 -16.90 36.90
CA LEU A 23 -1.14 -18.36 37.14
C LEU A 23 -2.31 -19.24 36.66
N LEU A 24 -1.90 -20.21 35.83
CA LEU A 24 -2.30 -21.63 35.80
C LEU A 24 -3.76 -22.01 35.46
N LEU A 25 -3.92 -22.78 34.37
CA LEU A 25 -3.96 -24.25 34.50
C LEU A 25 -3.72 -24.93 33.13
N LEU A 26 -2.63 -25.68 33.04
CA LEU A 26 -2.49 -26.81 32.13
C LEU A 26 -3.39 -27.95 32.64
N LEU A 27 -3.98 -28.76 31.75
CA LEU A 27 -4.17 -30.23 31.89
C LEU A 27 -4.85 -30.77 30.61
N VAL A 28 -4.08 -31.27 29.63
CA VAL A 28 -3.78 -32.69 29.25
C VAL A 28 -4.77 -33.40 28.31
N CYS A 29 -4.17 -34.14 27.38
CA CYS A 29 -4.57 -35.44 26.82
C CYS A 29 -5.73 -35.44 25.81
N GLY A 30 -5.66 -36.16 24.69
CA GLY A 30 -4.87 -37.37 24.48
C GLY A 30 -4.63 -37.67 23.00
N CYS A 31 -3.56 -38.44 22.81
CA CYS A 31 -3.15 -39.07 21.58
C CYS A 31 -4.12 -40.22 21.25
N ILE A 32 -4.56 -40.33 20.00
CA ILE A 32 -4.86 -41.63 19.38
C ILE A 32 -4.49 -41.55 17.90
N ALA A 33 -3.55 -42.41 17.50
CA ALA A 33 -3.40 -42.96 16.15
C ALA A 33 -3.63 -44.50 16.29
N PRO A 34 -3.63 -45.36 15.26
CA PRO A 34 -3.30 -45.13 13.85
C PRO A 34 -4.10 -46.03 12.84
N ASP A 35 -3.60 -46.08 11.59
CA ASP A 35 -3.69 -47.12 10.53
C ASP A 35 -5.03 -47.51 9.86
N SER A 36 -5.08 -47.34 8.53
CA SER A 36 -5.53 -48.41 7.60
C SER A 36 -5.01 -48.16 6.19
N GLU A 37 -4.13 -49.07 5.79
CA GLU A 37 -3.50 -49.26 4.48
C GLU A 37 -4.44 -50.05 3.56
N SER A 38 -4.37 -49.82 2.24
CA SER A 38 -4.89 -50.76 1.24
C SER A 38 -4.05 -50.65 -0.04
N ASP A 39 -3.19 -51.65 -0.22
CA ASP A 39 -2.46 -51.97 -1.43
C ASP A 39 -3.37 -52.52 -2.54
N ASN A 40 -3.06 -52.25 -3.81
CA ASN A 40 -2.65 -53.32 -4.75
C ASN A 40 -2.16 -52.80 -6.13
N ALA A 41 -0.87 -52.98 -6.35
CA ALA A 41 -0.21 -53.70 -7.46
C ALA A 41 -0.68 -53.57 -8.94
N ALA A 42 0.16 -52.84 -9.70
CA ALA A 42 0.96 -53.26 -10.87
C ALA A 42 0.31 -53.72 -12.20
N LYS A 43 0.74 -53.08 -13.31
CA LYS A 43 1.15 -53.71 -14.59
C LYS A 43 1.93 -52.77 -15.57
N ASN A 44 3.26 -52.86 -15.52
CA ASN A 44 4.27 -53.08 -16.58
C ASN A 44 4.50 -52.11 -17.79
N ASN A 45 5.72 -51.52 -17.77
CA ASN A 45 6.75 -51.36 -18.84
C ASN A 45 6.78 -50.08 -19.72
N PRO A 46 7.92 -49.74 -20.40
CA PRO A 46 8.81 -48.64 -19.98
C PRO A 46 9.02 -47.61 -21.11
N THR A 47 9.17 -46.31 -20.81
CA THR A 47 9.74 -45.38 -21.79
C THR A 47 10.49 -44.25 -21.09
N THR A 48 11.80 -44.26 -21.31
CA THR A 48 12.75 -43.18 -21.05
C THR A 48 12.30 -41.91 -21.77
N THR A 49 12.07 -40.81 -21.05
CA THR A 49 12.19 -39.45 -21.62
C THR A 49 12.44 -38.46 -20.48
N THR A 50 13.70 -38.05 -20.39
CA THR A 50 14.21 -36.73 -20.00
C THR A 50 13.32 -35.87 -19.12
N THR A 51 13.65 -35.80 -17.83
CA THR A 51 13.27 -34.73 -16.91
C THR A 51 13.78 -33.39 -17.42
N PRO A 52 12.93 -32.42 -17.81
CA PRO A 52 13.32 -31.03 -17.74
C PRO A 52 13.31 -30.68 -16.26
N ALA A 53 14.50 -30.40 -15.72
CA ALA A 53 14.61 -29.76 -14.41
C ALA A 53 13.80 -28.46 -14.48
N LEU A 54 12.67 -28.43 -13.78
CA LEU A 54 11.97 -27.20 -13.45
C LEU A 54 12.93 -26.42 -12.56
N THR A 55 13.69 -25.51 -13.18
CA THR A 55 14.37 -24.43 -12.48
C THR A 55 13.28 -23.57 -11.85
N THR A 56 12.96 -23.85 -10.59
CA THR A 56 12.19 -22.94 -9.76
C THR A 56 13.07 -21.72 -9.51
N THR A 57 13.00 -20.75 -10.41
CA THR A 57 13.49 -19.41 -10.16
C THR A 57 12.75 -18.90 -8.91
N PRO A 58 13.44 -18.51 -7.84
CA PRO A 58 12.76 -17.85 -6.73
C PRO A 58 12.29 -16.49 -7.25
N THR A 59 10.98 -16.33 -7.41
CA THR A 59 10.35 -15.01 -7.47
C THR A 59 10.74 -14.32 -6.16
N THR A 60 11.79 -13.51 -6.23
CA THR A 60 12.27 -12.76 -5.07
C THR A 60 11.23 -11.68 -4.84
N ALA A 61 10.39 -11.87 -3.81
CA ALA A 61 9.45 -10.85 -3.37
C ALA A 61 10.23 -9.53 -3.17
N LYS A 62 9.71 -8.44 -3.74
CA LYS A 62 10.38 -7.16 -3.67
C LYS A 62 10.32 -6.67 -2.23
N ALA A 63 11.39 -6.02 -1.75
CA ALA A 63 11.39 -5.48 -0.39
C ALA A 63 10.20 -4.52 -0.18
N VAL A 64 9.64 -4.53 1.04
CA VAL A 64 8.58 -3.60 1.45
C VAL A 64 9.08 -2.16 1.26
N PRO A 65 8.27 -1.25 0.69
CA PRO A 65 8.68 0.13 0.47
C PRO A 65 8.80 0.93 1.77
N ASP A 66 9.76 1.85 1.79
CA ASP A 66 9.90 2.85 2.86
C ASP A 66 8.78 3.89 2.75
N THR A 67 8.48 4.30 1.52
CA THR A 67 7.45 5.30 1.23
C THR A 67 6.87 5.08 -0.17
N ILE A 68 5.59 5.37 -0.33
CA ILE A 68 4.88 5.45 -1.60
C ILE A 68 4.43 6.90 -1.78
N LYS A 69 4.90 7.57 -2.83
CA LYS A 69 4.49 8.95 -3.19
C LYS A 69 3.47 8.88 -4.32
N VAL A 70 2.27 9.38 -4.08
CA VAL A 70 1.23 9.54 -5.11
C VAL A 70 1.23 10.98 -5.58
N ILE A 71 1.57 11.21 -6.84
CA ILE A 71 1.72 12.56 -7.40
C ILE A 71 0.72 12.77 -8.51
N LYS A 72 -0.15 13.77 -8.34
CA LYS A 72 -1.05 14.23 -9.38
C LYS A 72 -0.45 15.45 -10.07
N PHE A 73 -0.04 15.29 -11.32
CA PHE A 73 0.32 16.44 -12.15
C PHE A 73 -0.92 16.99 -12.85
N GLU A 74 -1.17 18.30 -12.74
CA GLU A 74 -2.30 18.97 -13.37
C GLU A 74 -1.90 20.34 -13.94
N PRO A 75 -2.65 20.90 -14.92
CA PRO A 75 -2.37 22.25 -15.41
C PRO A 75 -2.81 23.28 -14.38
N ALA A 76 -2.39 24.54 -14.55
CA ALA A 76 -2.78 25.66 -13.68
C ALA A 76 -4.31 25.87 -13.60
N ARG A 77 -5.03 25.39 -14.62
CA ARG A 77 -6.49 25.41 -14.72
C ARG A 77 -6.97 24.00 -15.07
N PRO A 78 -7.15 23.11 -14.09
CA PRO A 78 -7.56 21.73 -14.38
C PRO A 78 -8.99 21.65 -14.91
N CYS A 79 -9.18 20.76 -15.87
CA CYS A 79 -10.50 20.36 -16.33
C CYS A 79 -11.22 19.49 -15.27
N ARG A 80 -12.55 19.32 -15.36
CA ARG A 80 -13.29 18.51 -14.37
C ARG A 80 -12.72 17.10 -14.21
N SER A 81 -12.49 16.38 -15.31
CA SER A 81 -11.93 15.03 -15.28
C SER A 81 -10.49 15.00 -14.76
N CYS A 82 -9.69 16.03 -15.06
CA CYS A 82 -8.35 16.23 -14.53
C CYS A 82 -8.37 16.29 -13.00
N THR A 83 -9.30 17.06 -12.43
CA THR A 83 -9.50 17.17 -10.98
C THR A 83 -10.00 15.86 -10.37
N LEU A 84 -10.96 15.19 -11.01
CA LEU A 84 -11.49 13.91 -10.50
C LEU A 84 -10.42 12.82 -10.41
N LEU A 85 -9.51 12.74 -11.39
CA LEU A 85 -8.39 11.78 -11.36
C LEU A 85 -7.56 11.91 -10.07
N GLY A 86 -7.26 13.13 -9.64
CA GLY A 86 -6.49 13.36 -8.41
C GLY A 86 -7.34 13.19 -7.16
N ASN A 87 -8.54 13.74 -7.15
CA ASN A 87 -9.41 13.71 -5.98
C ASN A 87 -9.78 12.28 -5.57
N TYR A 88 -10.06 11.40 -6.52
CA TYR A 88 -10.38 10.02 -6.19
C TYR A 88 -9.16 9.28 -5.62
N ALA A 89 -7.96 9.49 -6.17
CA ALA A 89 -6.73 8.93 -5.59
C ALA A 89 -6.49 9.42 -4.16
N LYS A 90 -6.59 10.74 -3.93
CA LYS A 90 -6.43 11.34 -2.60
C LYS A 90 -7.46 10.79 -1.61
N GLU A 91 -8.72 10.70 -2.03
CA GLU A 91 -9.79 10.18 -1.19
C GLU A 91 -9.61 8.69 -0.87
N THR A 92 -9.14 7.86 -1.81
CA THR A 92 -8.78 6.47 -1.52
C THR A 92 -7.73 6.39 -0.42
N ILE A 93 -6.69 7.22 -0.49
CA ILE A 93 -5.62 7.27 0.52
C ILE A 93 -6.20 7.66 1.88
N GLU A 94 -6.98 8.73 1.93
CA GLU A 94 -7.55 9.23 3.19
C GLU A 94 -8.55 8.28 3.84
N VAL A 95 -9.31 7.52 3.04
CA VAL A 95 -10.34 6.59 3.53
C VAL A 95 -9.74 5.25 3.95
N TYR A 96 -8.85 4.67 3.15
CA TYR A 96 -8.40 3.29 3.33
C TYR A 96 -7.01 3.15 3.93
N PHE A 97 -6.20 4.21 3.90
CA PHE A 97 -4.83 4.21 4.41
C PHE A 97 -4.56 5.37 5.39
N PRO A 98 -5.46 5.65 6.35
CA PRO A 98 -5.32 6.82 7.22
C PRO A 98 -4.06 6.73 8.11
N GLU A 99 -3.68 5.53 8.54
CA GLU A 99 -2.50 5.32 9.39
C GLU A 99 -1.20 5.49 8.60
N GLU A 100 -1.12 4.89 7.41
CA GLU A 100 0.02 5.02 6.51
C GLU A 100 0.18 6.46 6.03
N TYR A 101 -0.92 7.15 5.75
CA TYR A 101 -0.91 8.55 5.36
C TYR A 101 -0.44 9.45 6.49
N ALA A 102 -0.96 9.25 7.72
CA ALA A 102 -0.52 9.98 8.90
C ALA A 102 0.95 9.71 9.26
N ALA A 103 1.43 8.49 9.01
CA ALA A 103 2.82 8.09 9.23
C ALA A 103 3.78 8.54 8.11
N GLY A 104 3.27 9.10 7.02
CA GLY A 104 4.07 9.47 5.83
C GLY A 104 4.57 8.27 5.03
N LYS A 105 4.06 7.06 5.28
CA LYS A 105 4.35 5.86 4.47
C LYS A 105 3.68 5.92 3.11
N ILE A 106 2.50 6.51 3.03
CA ILE A 106 1.90 6.98 1.77
C ILE A 106 1.88 8.50 1.85
N THR A 107 2.22 9.17 0.75
CA THR A 107 2.08 10.63 0.62
C THR A 107 1.29 10.96 -0.63
N TYR A 108 0.60 12.09 -0.61
CA TYR A 108 -0.14 12.59 -1.78
C TYR A 108 0.21 14.05 -2.01
N GLU A 109 0.51 14.41 -3.26
CA GLU A 109 0.69 15.79 -3.66
C GLU A 109 0.05 16.08 -5.03
N THR A 110 -0.34 17.34 -5.22
CA THR A 110 -0.78 17.86 -6.51
C THR A 110 0.23 18.88 -6.99
N VAL A 111 0.76 18.69 -8.20
CA VAL A 111 1.79 19.53 -8.81
C VAL A 111 1.24 20.19 -10.07
N ASN A 112 1.35 21.53 -10.13
CA ASN A 112 1.08 22.27 -11.36
C ASN A 112 2.24 22.11 -12.35
N TYR A 113 2.06 21.32 -13.42
CA TYR A 113 3.13 21.09 -14.40
C TYR A 113 3.42 22.29 -15.31
N GLN A 114 2.60 23.34 -15.26
CA GLN A 114 2.80 24.57 -16.03
C GLN A 114 3.52 25.66 -15.22
N ASP A 115 3.80 25.41 -13.94
CA ASP A 115 4.55 26.33 -13.09
C ASP A 115 6.05 26.12 -13.32
N PRO A 116 6.82 27.13 -13.79
CA PRO A 116 8.25 27.00 -14.05
C PRO A 116 9.08 26.50 -12.86
N LYS A 117 8.61 26.73 -11.61
CA LYS A 117 9.29 26.22 -10.42
C LYS A 117 9.33 24.69 -10.33
N ASN A 118 8.48 24.00 -11.09
CA ASN A 118 8.35 22.55 -11.13
C ASN A 118 9.01 21.95 -12.38
N GLU A 119 9.72 22.72 -13.20
CA GLU A 119 10.27 22.27 -14.50
C GLU A 119 11.17 21.03 -14.35
N ASP A 120 12.09 21.03 -13.39
CA ASP A 120 12.99 19.89 -13.14
C ASP A 120 12.19 18.62 -12.77
N LEU A 121 11.16 18.75 -11.94
CA LEU A 121 10.30 17.65 -11.53
C LEU A 121 9.45 17.14 -12.69
N VAL A 122 8.90 18.05 -13.50
CA VAL A 122 8.14 17.74 -14.71
C VAL A 122 9.00 16.97 -15.72
N TRP A 123 10.26 17.37 -15.88
CA TRP A 123 11.24 16.69 -16.71
C TRP A 123 11.60 15.30 -16.17
N GLU A 124 11.90 15.19 -14.88
CA GLU A 124 12.23 13.91 -14.21
C GLU A 124 11.12 12.88 -14.36
N TYR A 125 9.86 13.31 -14.19
CA TYR A 125 8.69 12.45 -14.31
C TYR A 125 8.21 12.27 -15.78
N GLY A 126 8.81 12.97 -16.75
CA GLY A 126 8.41 12.92 -18.15
C GLY A 126 6.97 13.38 -18.39
N VAL A 127 6.50 14.38 -17.66
CA VAL A 127 5.10 14.83 -17.66
C VAL A 127 4.80 15.64 -18.91
N THR A 128 3.86 15.16 -19.72
CA THR A 128 3.40 15.86 -20.94
C THR A 128 1.96 16.38 -20.83
N GLY A 129 1.29 16.17 -19.69
CA GLY A 129 -0.11 16.55 -19.49
C GLY A 129 -0.64 16.19 -18.10
N SER A 130 -1.96 16.24 -17.92
CA SER A 130 -2.57 15.80 -16.66
C SER A 130 -2.35 14.28 -16.48
N SER A 131 -1.78 13.88 -15.35
CA SER A 131 -1.37 12.49 -15.12
C SER A 131 -1.29 12.17 -13.64
N LEU A 132 -1.38 10.88 -13.32
CA LEU A 132 -1.18 10.34 -11.98
C LEU A 132 0.06 9.45 -11.99
N PHE A 133 0.87 9.57 -10.94
CA PHE A 133 2.08 8.77 -10.75
C PHE A 133 2.10 8.14 -9.37
N ILE A 134 2.73 6.97 -9.29
CA ILE A 134 3.11 6.33 -8.04
C ILE A 134 4.63 6.19 -8.07
N THR A 135 5.29 6.76 -7.09
CA THR A 135 6.74 6.61 -6.89
C THR A 135 6.99 5.77 -5.67
N ILE A 136 7.75 4.70 -5.81
CA ILE A 136 8.07 3.79 -4.72
C ILE A 136 9.49 4.05 -4.25
N VAL A 137 9.66 4.32 -2.97
CA VAL A 137 10.97 4.54 -2.35
C VAL A 137 11.39 3.29 -1.59
N ARG A 138 12.55 2.72 -1.93
CA ARG A 138 13.15 1.56 -1.26
C ARG A 138 14.63 1.79 -1.03
N ASN A 139 15.08 1.76 0.22
CA ASN A 139 16.46 2.00 0.62
C ASN A 139 17.03 3.31 -0.01
N GLY A 140 16.20 4.36 -0.04
CA GLY A 140 16.55 5.65 -0.63
C GLY A 140 16.61 5.70 -2.17
N LYS A 141 16.14 4.66 -2.86
CA LYS A 141 16.02 4.64 -4.33
C LYS A 141 14.56 4.82 -4.73
N GLU A 142 14.31 5.75 -5.65
CA GLU A 142 12.99 6.01 -6.21
C GLU A 142 12.76 5.19 -7.48
N GLU A 143 11.57 4.59 -7.60
CA GLU A 143 11.07 3.95 -8.80
C GLU A 143 9.78 4.66 -9.22
N ILE A 144 9.83 5.39 -10.33
CA ILE A 144 8.70 6.19 -10.83
C ILE A 144 7.85 5.34 -11.76
N HIS A 145 6.56 5.29 -11.49
CA HIS A 145 5.58 4.57 -12.30
C HIS A 145 4.41 5.48 -12.68
N VAL A 146 4.02 5.42 -13.96
CA VAL A 146 2.84 6.11 -14.48
C VAL A 146 1.60 5.30 -14.08
N ALA A 147 0.66 5.92 -13.37
CA ALA A 147 -0.62 5.33 -12.96
C ALA A 147 -1.80 5.90 -13.78
N ASN A 148 -1.58 6.11 -15.09
CA ASN A 148 -2.57 6.68 -15.99
C ASN A 148 -3.63 5.66 -16.45
N ASP A 149 -3.47 4.38 -16.16
CA ASP A 149 -4.55 3.40 -16.28
C ASP A 149 -5.78 3.80 -15.44
N MET A 150 -5.56 4.53 -14.34
CA MET A 150 -6.62 5.10 -13.51
C MET A 150 -7.59 6.04 -14.26
N TRP A 151 -7.19 6.58 -15.41
CA TRP A 151 -8.09 7.34 -16.28
C TRP A 151 -9.29 6.51 -16.76
N GLY A 152 -9.14 5.19 -16.89
CA GLY A 152 -10.21 4.28 -17.31
C GLY A 152 -11.37 4.19 -16.31
N TYR A 153 -11.12 4.52 -15.04
CA TYR A 153 -12.09 4.35 -13.95
C TYR A 153 -12.73 5.66 -13.50
N ILE A 154 -12.35 6.83 -14.04
CA ILE A 154 -12.87 8.13 -13.57
C ILE A 154 -14.40 8.30 -13.69
N GLY A 155 -15.04 7.47 -14.51
CA GLY A 155 -16.50 7.44 -14.70
C GLY A 155 -17.24 6.76 -13.57
N ASP A 156 -16.56 5.91 -12.80
CA ASP A 156 -17.09 5.18 -11.65
C ASP A 156 -16.16 5.35 -10.45
N LYS A 157 -16.56 6.20 -9.53
CA LYS A 157 -15.75 6.53 -8.35
C LYS A 157 -15.49 5.30 -7.48
N GLU A 158 -16.48 4.43 -7.30
CA GLU A 158 -16.35 3.26 -6.42
C GLU A 158 -15.36 2.25 -7.01
N GLU A 159 -15.47 1.99 -8.32
CA GLU A 159 -14.54 1.13 -9.03
C GLU A 159 -13.13 1.72 -9.02
N TYR A 160 -12.98 3.02 -9.30
CA TYR A 160 -11.70 3.73 -9.20
C TYR A 160 -11.05 3.49 -7.84
N MET A 161 -11.80 3.74 -6.76
CA MET A 161 -11.26 3.68 -5.42
C MET A 161 -10.87 2.24 -5.05
N THR A 162 -11.66 1.26 -5.50
CA THR A 162 -11.38 -0.17 -5.32
C THR A 162 -10.08 -0.58 -6.01
N VAL A 163 -9.92 -0.22 -7.29
CA VAL A 163 -8.73 -0.56 -8.08
C VAL A 163 -7.49 0.14 -7.53
N PHE A 164 -7.59 1.43 -7.22
CA PHE A 164 -6.47 2.20 -6.70
C PHE A 164 -6.04 1.71 -5.31
N LYS A 165 -7.01 1.34 -4.45
CA LYS A 165 -6.72 0.72 -3.15
C LYS A 165 -5.93 -0.57 -3.33
N ALA A 166 -6.38 -1.46 -4.22
CA ALA A 166 -5.71 -2.73 -4.46
C ALA A 166 -4.26 -2.54 -4.95
N LYS A 167 -4.01 -1.54 -5.80
CA LYS A 167 -2.64 -1.17 -6.20
C LYS A 167 -1.79 -0.78 -4.98
N LEU A 168 -2.28 0.12 -4.14
CA LEU A 168 -1.54 0.57 -2.95
C LEU A 168 -1.32 -0.55 -1.92
N ASP A 169 -2.31 -1.43 -1.69
CA ASP A 169 -2.16 -2.61 -0.83
C ASP A 169 -1.03 -3.53 -1.31
N ALA A 170 -1.02 -3.85 -2.61
CA ALA A 170 0.00 -4.73 -3.20
C ALA A 170 1.41 -4.13 -3.08
N LEU A 171 1.52 -2.81 -3.25
CA LEU A 171 2.78 -2.10 -3.08
C LEU A 171 3.26 -2.10 -1.63
N LEU A 172 2.36 -1.86 -0.67
CA LEU A 172 2.67 -1.93 0.77
C LEU A 172 3.09 -3.35 1.20
N ALA A 173 2.54 -4.38 0.59
CA ALA A 173 2.93 -5.77 0.83
C ALA A 173 4.28 -6.15 0.19
N GLY A 174 4.80 -5.35 -0.75
CA GLY A 174 5.99 -5.70 -1.54
C GLY A 174 5.72 -6.73 -2.65
N GLU A 175 4.44 -6.95 -2.99
CA GLU A 175 3.98 -8.05 -3.85
C GLU A 175 3.44 -7.60 -5.21
N GLY A 176 3.62 -6.33 -5.60
CA GLY A 176 3.06 -5.78 -6.84
C GLY A 176 4.01 -4.92 -7.66
N ASP A 177 3.82 -4.97 -8.98
CA ASP A 177 4.22 -3.94 -9.93
C ASP A 177 3.05 -2.94 -10.11
N VAL A 178 3.37 -1.68 -10.45
CA VAL A 178 2.39 -0.57 -10.55
C VAL A 178 1.52 -0.65 -11.81
#